data_AF-A0A948GRN3-F1
#
_entry.id   AF-A0A948GRN3-F1
#
_cell.length_a   1.000
_cell.length_b   1.000
_cell.length_c   1.000
_cell.angle_alpha   90.00
_cell.angle_beta   90.00
_cell.angle_gamma   90.00
#
_symmetry.space_group_name_H-M   'P 1'
#
loop_
_entity.id
_entity.type
_entity.pdbx_description
1 polymer ?
#
loop_
_entity_poly.entity_id
_entity_poly.type
_entity_poly.pdbx_seq_one_letter_code
_entity_poly.pdbx_strand_id
1 'polypeptide(L)'
;MRRHLARVLLALAAVAPAPTFSQDEIPPLQPREAGYAFAQPRVLVQQRLLGLAHGVSLLVSACMDQPERIDATLAAYVPWREAQENSIALAQFDLSRHYFGPRAAEARWPDLVRALNLRNRLELAPGSDELAAACETLPEALRRPRYDLGTQFRQQGLLAEATAGIEAELRWTRCREHLAGDERILLDARYAVWREINEPRLQRATTALQSDWPTEAPAESLSAWQELLNRDLSLRGRSVDCATFSQQLKQPRAALRNVFAPPPEQMP
;
A
#
# COMPACT_ATOMS: atom_id res chain seq x y z
N MET A 1 -10.84 9.67 -76.10
CA MET A 1 -10.56 10.72 -75.09
C MET A 1 -11.55 10.48 -73.93
N ARG A 2 -11.19 9.75 -72.87
CA ARG A 2 -10.51 10.17 -71.62
C ARG A 2 -11.22 11.33 -70.87
N ARG A 3 -11.49 11.09 -69.57
CA ARG A 3 -11.83 11.98 -68.42
C ARG A 3 -13.33 11.96 -68.05
N HIS A 4 -13.78 11.24 -67.01
CA HIS A 4 -13.59 11.35 -65.54
C HIS A 4 -14.25 12.59 -64.92
N LEU A 5 -15.20 12.36 -63.98
CA LEU A 5 -15.52 13.13 -62.76
C LEU A 5 -16.69 12.39 -62.08
N ALA A 6 -16.48 11.57 -61.05
CA ALA A 6 -16.17 11.87 -59.65
C ALA A 6 -17.41 11.63 -58.78
N ARG A 7 -17.54 10.39 -58.28
CA ARG A 7 -18.41 10.03 -57.15
C ARG A 7 -17.65 10.37 -55.86
N VAL A 8 -18.14 11.34 -55.10
CA VAL A 8 -17.70 11.57 -53.72
C VAL A 8 -18.46 10.58 -52.83
N LEU A 9 -17.72 9.65 -52.24
CA LEU A 9 -18.20 8.73 -51.21
C LEU A 9 -18.18 9.46 -49.86
N LEU A 10 -19.35 9.61 -49.23
CA LEU A 10 -19.44 9.94 -47.80
C LEU A 10 -18.87 8.77 -47.00
N ALA A 11 -17.78 9.01 -46.28
CA ALA A 11 -17.30 8.09 -45.26
C ALA A 11 -18.08 8.36 -43.96
N LEU A 12 -18.90 7.39 -43.52
CA LEU A 12 -19.40 7.38 -42.14
C LEU A 12 -18.21 7.13 -41.21
N ALA A 13 -17.88 8.12 -40.39
CA ALA A 13 -16.97 7.93 -39.27
C ALA A 13 -17.66 7.02 -38.24
N ALA A 14 -17.13 5.81 -38.07
CA ALA A 14 -17.51 4.92 -36.98
C ALA A 14 -17.08 5.58 -35.66
N VAL A 15 -18.06 5.96 -34.85
CA VAL A 15 -17.84 6.34 -33.44
C VAL A 15 -17.36 5.09 -32.73
N ALA A 16 -16.09 5.06 -32.34
CA ALA A 16 -15.56 4.00 -31.49
C ALA A 16 -16.28 4.09 -30.13
N PRO A 17 -16.90 3.01 -29.63
CA PRO A 17 -17.49 3.02 -28.31
C PRO A 17 -16.38 3.16 -27.25
N ALA A 18 -16.71 3.84 -26.16
CA ALA A 18 -15.88 3.90 -24.96
C ALA A 18 -15.52 2.48 -24.48
N PRO A 19 -14.39 2.28 -23.78
CA PRO A 19 -14.04 0.98 -23.22
C PRO A 19 -15.07 0.57 -22.16
N THR A 20 -16.10 -0.17 -22.58
CA THR A 20 -16.85 -1.05 -21.70
C THR A 20 -15.89 -2.10 -21.20
N PHE A 21 -15.67 -2.17 -19.88
CA PHE A 21 -15.10 -3.34 -19.25
C PHE A 21 -16.06 -4.51 -19.51
N SER A 22 -15.84 -5.27 -20.57
CA SER A 22 -16.54 -6.53 -20.80
C SER A 22 -16.43 -7.35 -19.51
N GLN A 23 -17.57 -7.79 -18.99
CA GLN A 23 -17.59 -8.84 -17.99
C GLN A 23 -17.03 -10.09 -18.68
N ASP A 24 -15.73 -10.32 -18.51
CA ASP A 24 -15.05 -11.47 -19.11
C ASP A 24 -15.79 -12.78 -18.75
N GLU A 25 -15.97 -13.65 -19.75
CA GLU A 25 -16.55 -14.99 -19.62
C GLU A 25 -15.75 -15.93 -18.67
N ILE A 26 -14.61 -15.47 -18.15
CA ILE A 26 -13.78 -16.22 -17.19
C ILE A 26 -14.38 -16.06 -15.79
N PRO A 27 -14.75 -17.17 -15.11
CA PRO A 27 -15.32 -17.10 -13.77
C PRO A 27 -14.36 -16.43 -12.79
N PRO A 28 -14.88 -15.61 -11.86
CA PRO A 28 -14.05 -14.88 -10.91
C PRO A 28 -13.26 -15.83 -10.02
N LEU A 29 -12.00 -15.48 -9.74
CA LEU A 29 -11.23 -16.19 -8.73
C LEU A 29 -11.87 -15.99 -7.36
N GLN A 30 -11.93 -17.07 -6.59
CA GLN A 30 -12.34 -17.03 -5.19
C GLN A 30 -11.11 -16.75 -4.32
N PRO A 31 -11.12 -15.69 -3.50
CA PRO A 31 -10.01 -15.39 -2.62
C PRO A 31 -9.95 -16.39 -1.44
N ARG A 32 -8.75 -16.74 -1.02
CA ARG A 32 -8.50 -17.63 0.13
C ARG A 32 -8.72 -16.91 1.47
N GLU A 33 -8.43 -15.63 1.48
CA GLU A 33 -8.60 -14.71 2.60
C GLU A 33 -9.33 -13.48 2.04
N ALA A 34 -10.29 -12.91 2.78
CA ALA A 34 -11.02 -11.72 2.33
C ALA A 34 -10.81 -10.57 3.33
N GLY A 35 -10.80 -9.34 2.83
CA GLY A 35 -10.68 -8.13 3.66
C GLY A 35 -9.24 -7.74 4.02
N TYR A 36 -9.10 -6.82 4.96
CA TYR A 36 -7.83 -6.17 5.28
C TYR A 36 -6.90 -7.05 6.14
N ALA A 37 -5.62 -7.10 5.75
CA ALA A 37 -4.60 -7.93 6.38
C ALA A 37 -3.84 -7.15 7.47
N PHE A 38 -4.53 -6.74 8.53
CA PHE A 38 -3.95 -5.92 9.61
C PHE A 38 -2.71 -6.54 10.29
N ALA A 39 -2.59 -7.87 10.26
CA ALA A 39 -1.44 -8.59 10.80
C ALA A 39 -0.21 -8.62 9.86
N GLN A 40 -0.35 -8.14 8.61
CA GLN A 40 0.70 -8.15 7.59
C GLN A 40 0.92 -6.73 7.07
N PRO A 41 1.79 -5.91 7.72
CA PRO A 41 1.93 -4.49 7.42
C PRO A 41 2.18 -4.18 5.95
N ARG A 42 3.04 -4.96 5.29
CA ARG A 42 3.29 -4.80 3.86
C ARG A 42 2.04 -5.01 3.02
N VAL A 43 1.31 -6.10 3.26
CA VAL A 43 0.07 -6.40 2.53
C VAL A 43 -0.94 -5.29 2.76
N LEU A 44 -1.15 -4.87 4.01
CA LEU A 44 -2.06 -3.77 4.35
C LEU A 44 -1.76 -2.48 3.57
N VAL A 45 -0.48 -2.12 3.44
CA VAL A 45 -0.06 -0.96 2.64
C VAL A 45 -0.39 -1.17 1.17
N GLN A 46 -0.13 -2.36 0.60
CA GLN A 46 -0.50 -2.65 -0.79
C GLN A 46 -2.02 -2.58 -1.01
N GLN A 47 -2.82 -3.08 -0.07
CA GLN A 47 -4.29 -2.99 -0.12
C GLN A 47 -4.73 -1.53 -0.20
N ARG A 48 -4.12 -0.65 0.61
CA ARG A 48 -4.36 0.78 0.59
C ARG A 48 -3.96 1.43 -0.74
N LEU A 49 -2.76 1.13 -1.24
CA LEU A 49 -2.25 1.74 -2.49
C LEU A 49 -3.06 1.30 -3.71
N LEU A 50 -3.46 0.03 -3.78
CA LEU A 50 -4.37 -0.46 -4.82
C LEU A 50 -5.74 0.24 -4.71
N GLY A 51 -6.28 0.37 -3.49
CA GLY A 51 -7.54 1.08 -3.25
C GLY A 51 -7.49 2.54 -3.70
N LEU A 52 -6.39 3.24 -3.41
CA LEU A 52 -6.18 4.61 -3.87
C LEU A 52 -6.11 4.70 -5.39
N ALA A 53 -5.33 3.83 -6.02
CA ALA A 53 -5.24 3.77 -7.48
C ALA A 53 -6.59 3.47 -8.13
N HIS A 54 -7.35 2.53 -7.57
CA HIS A 54 -8.69 2.21 -8.03
C HIS A 54 -9.64 3.40 -7.91
N GLY A 55 -9.65 4.08 -6.77
CA GLY A 55 -10.46 5.27 -6.55
C GLY A 55 -10.15 6.39 -7.56
N VAL A 56 -8.85 6.62 -7.85
CA VAL A 56 -8.43 7.56 -8.91
C VAL A 56 -8.98 7.14 -10.27
N SER A 57 -8.88 5.87 -10.65
CA SER A 57 -9.43 5.38 -11.93
C SER A 57 -10.95 5.54 -12.03
N LEU A 58 -11.69 5.33 -10.92
CA LEU A 58 -13.14 5.56 -10.89
C LEU A 58 -13.49 7.05 -11.06
N LEU A 59 -12.74 7.95 -10.40
CA LEU A 59 -12.93 9.40 -10.56
C LEU A 59 -12.60 9.86 -11.97
N VAL A 60 -11.50 9.39 -12.54
CA VAL A 60 -11.12 9.68 -13.93
C VAL A 60 -12.20 9.22 -14.90
N SER A 61 -12.75 8.01 -14.72
CA SER A 61 -13.86 7.53 -15.54
C SER A 61 -15.07 8.46 -15.44
N ALA A 62 -15.48 8.83 -14.23
CA ALA A 62 -16.62 9.72 -14.02
C ALA A 62 -16.40 11.15 -14.57
N CYS A 63 -15.16 11.64 -14.56
CA CYS A 63 -14.82 12.94 -15.14
C CYS A 63 -14.79 12.91 -16.67
N MET A 64 -14.37 11.78 -17.29
CA MET A 64 -14.39 11.62 -18.74
C MET A 64 -15.80 11.49 -19.31
N ASP A 65 -16.81 11.16 -18.49
CA ASP A 65 -18.22 11.21 -18.88
C ASP A 65 -18.73 12.65 -19.13
N GLN A 66 -17.94 13.68 -18.75
CA GLN A 66 -18.20 15.10 -19.05
C GLN A 66 -17.30 15.57 -20.21
N PRO A 67 -17.85 15.81 -21.43
CA PRO A 67 -17.05 16.14 -22.61
C PRO A 67 -16.07 17.30 -22.42
N GLU A 68 -16.46 18.33 -21.69
CA GLU A 68 -15.65 19.52 -21.39
C GLU A 68 -14.47 19.26 -20.44
N ARG A 69 -14.44 18.11 -19.76
CA ARG A 69 -13.39 17.72 -18.81
C ARG A 69 -12.40 16.70 -19.36
N ILE A 70 -12.67 16.09 -20.53
CA ILE A 70 -11.87 14.98 -21.07
C ILE A 70 -10.39 15.35 -21.19
N ASP A 71 -10.07 16.44 -21.89
CA ASP A 71 -8.68 16.82 -22.17
C ASP A 71 -7.88 17.10 -20.89
N ALA A 72 -8.46 17.87 -19.97
CA ALA A 72 -7.83 18.18 -18.68
C ALA A 72 -7.63 16.94 -17.81
N THR A 73 -8.62 16.02 -17.82
CA THR A 73 -8.55 14.76 -17.08
C THR A 73 -7.45 13.86 -17.62
N LEU A 74 -7.37 13.66 -18.94
CA LEU A 74 -6.34 12.85 -19.57
C LEU A 74 -4.94 13.44 -19.39
N ALA A 75 -4.80 14.76 -19.56
CA ALA A 75 -3.53 15.47 -19.38
C ALA A 75 -2.96 15.33 -17.95
N ALA A 76 -3.83 15.17 -16.94
CA ALA A 76 -3.40 14.92 -15.57
C ALA A 76 -3.19 13.43 -15.27
N TYR A 77 -4.11 12.57 -15.71
CA TYR A 77 -4.13 11.17 -15.34
C TYR A 77 -3.04 10.35 -16.02
N VAL A 78 -2.79 10.55 -17.32
CA VAL A 78 -1.83 9.72 -18.06
C VAL A 78 -0.42 9.84 -17.47
N PRO A 79 0.16 11.05 -17.26
CA PRO A 79 1.48 11.17 -16.65
C PRO A 79 1.53 10.63 -15.22
N TRP A 80 0.47 10.86 -14.42
CA TRP A 80 0.39 10.29 -13.08
C TRP A 80 0.41 8.76 -13.13
N ARG A 81 -0.40 8.15 -14.01
CA ARG A 81 -0.47 6.70 -14.17
C ARG A 81 0.89 6.15 -14.59
N GLU A 82 1.52 6.71 -15.61
CA GLU A 82 2.87 6.29 -16.03
C GLU A 82 3.88 6.39 -14.88
N ALA A 83 3.91 7.49 -14.14
CA ALA A 83 4.80 7.66 -12.99
C ALA A 83 4.54 6.63 -11.87
N GLN A 84 3.29 6.20 -11.69
CA GLN A 84 2.90 5.19 -10.71
C GLN A 84 2.99 3.75 -11.26
N GLU A 85 3.38 3.57 -12.53
CA GLU A 85 3.98 2.38 -13.13
C GLU A 85 4.08 1.13 -12.24
N ASN A 86 5.29 1.03 -11.72
CA ASN A 86 5.81 -0.06 -10.92
C ASN A 86 5.10 -0.22 -9.59
N SER A 87 4.62 0.87 -8.98
CA SER A 87 3.94 0.82 -7.68
C SER A 87 2.60 0.09 -7.77
N ILE A 88 1.83 0.35 -8.83
CA ILE A 88 0.58 -0.38 -9.08
C ILE A 88 0.87 -1.85 -9.40
N ALA A 89 1.85 -2.12 -10.26
CA ALA A 89 2.21 -3.50 -10.62
C ALA A 89 2.68 -4.30 -9.40
N LEU A 90 3.46 -3.70 -8.51
CA LEU A 90 3.90 -4.32 -7.26
C LEU A 90 2.73 -4.59 -6.31
N ALA A 91 1.79 -3.65 -6.18
CA ALA A 91 0.59 -3.85 -5.38
C ALA A 91 -0.26 -5.00 -5.93
N GLN A 92 -0.47 -5.05 -7.25
CA GLN A 92 -1.16 -6.17 -7.90
C GLN A 92 -0.45 -7.50 -7.61
N PHE A 93 0.87 -7.56 -7.81
CA PHE A 93 1.65 -8.77 -7.57
C PHE A 93 1.55 -9.28 -6.13
N ASP A 94 1.82 -8.40 -5.15
CA ASP A 94 1.81 -8.77 -3.73
C ASP A 94 0.40 -9.21 -3.28
N LEU A 95 -0.64 -8.49 -3.72
CA LEU A 95 -2.03 -8.81 -3.36
C LEU A 95 -2.55 -10.06 -4.05
N SER A 96 -2.17 -10.29 -5.31
CA SER A 96 -2.53 -11.52 -6.02
C SER A 96 -1.96 -12.74 -5.32
N ARG A 97 -0.71 -12.66 -4.84
CA ARG A 97 -0.08 -13.71 -4.03
C ARG A 97 -0.78 -13.91 -2.70
N HIS A 98 -1.11 -12.82 -2.01
CA HIS A 98 -1.80 -12.88 -0.73
C HIS A 98 -3.19 -13.54 -0.85
N TYR A 99 -4.03 -13.05 -1.77
CA TYR A 99 -5.41 -13.50 -1.87
C TYR A 99 -5.61 -14.81 -2.62
N PHE A 100 -4.78 -15.12 -3.62
CA PHE A 100 -5.00 -16.24 -4.52
C PHE A 100 -3.90 -17.32 -4.47
N GLY A 101 -2.81 -17.08 -3.74
CA GLY A 101 -1.76 -18.08 -3.49
C GLY A 101 -1.22 -18.71 -4.79
N PRO A 102 -1.34 -20.04 -4.99
CA PRO A 102 -0.89 -20.71 -6.22
C PRO A 102 -1.49 -20.17 -7.51
N ARG A 103 -2.68 -19.56 -7.45
CA ARG A 103 -3.39 -18.98 -8.61
C ARG A 103 -3.11 -17.49 -8.81
N ALA A 104 -2.12 -16.93 -8.12
CA ALA A 104 -1.79 -15.50 -8.19
C ALA A 104 -1.52 -15.00 -9.62
N ALA A 105 -0.93 -15.83 -10.48
CA ALA A 105 -0.64 -15.48 -11.87
C ALA A 105 -1.91 -15.35 -12.75
N GLU A 106 -3.03 -15.94 -12.32
CA GLU A 106 -4.33 -15.84 -13.01
C GLU A 106 -5.12 -14.60 -12.57
N ALA A 107 -4.75 -14.00 -11.43
CA ALA A 107 -5.52 -12.95 -10.79
C ALA A 107 -5.42 -11.62 -11.55
N ARG A 108 -6.58 -11.01 -11.80
CA ARG A 108 -6.69 -9.74 -12.53
C ARG A 108 -7.21 -8.64 -11.61
N TRP A 109 -7.17 -7.40 -12.09
CA TRP A 109 -7.67 -6.25 -11.35
C TRP A 109 -9.08 -6.44 -10.76
N PRO A 110 -10.08 -6.97 -11.50
CA PRO A 110 -11.42 -7.19 -10.94
C PRO A 110 -11.44 -8.24 -9.82
N ASP A 111 -10.56 -9.23 -9.85
CA ASP A 111 -10.42 -10.21 -8.77
C ASP A 111 -9.93 -9.53 -7.48
N LEU A 112 -8.93 -8.66 -7.59
CA LEU A 112 -8.39 -7.89 -6.47
C LEU A 112 -9.42 -6.91 -5.89
N VAL A 113 -10.15 -6.21 -6.74
CA VAL A 113 -11.24 -5.30 -6.36
C VAL A 113 -12.32 -6.04 -5.56
N ARG A 114 -12.71 -7.25 -6.00
CA ARG A 114 -13.65 -8.10 -5.25
C ARG A 114 -13.07 -8.59 -3.93
N ALA A 115 -11.82 -9.07 -3.91
CA ALA A 115 -11.16 -9.57 -2.69
C ALA A 115 -11.06 -8.49 -1.60
N LEU A 116 -10.89 -7.24 -2.02
CA LEU A 116 -10.86 -6.05 -1.16
C LEU A 116 -12.24 -5.45 -0.87
N ASN A 117 -13.31 -5.98 -1.46
CA ASN A 117 -14.66 -5.43 -1.36
C ASN A 117 -14.74 -3.94 -1.75
N LEU A 118 -13.99 -3.53 -2.78
CA LEU A 118 -14.04 -2.15 -3.28
C LEU A 118 -15.27 -1.95 -4.18
N ARG A 119 -15.78 -0.72 -4.22
CA ARG A 119 -16.86 -0.33 -5.13
C ARG A 119 -16.36 -0.34 -6.57
N ASN A 120 -17.20 -0.76 -7.51
CA ASN A 120 -16.88 -0.73 -8.96
C ASN A 120 -17.30 0.56 -9.67
N ARG A 121 -17.92 1.50 -8.95
CA ARG A 121 -18.39 2.79 -9.46
C ARG A 121 -18.38 3.82 -8.33
N LEU A 122 -18.20 5.10 -8.67
CA LEU A 122 -18.44 6.17 -7.72
C LEU A 122 -19.93 6.28 -7.41
N GLU A 123 -20.25 6.51 -6.15
CA GLU A 123 -21.61 6.79 -5.68
C GLU A 123 -21.87 8.31 -5.69
N LEU A 124 -21.41 8.99 -6.74
CA LEU A 124 -21.69 10.41 -7.00
C LEU A 124 -22.71 10.50 -8.14
N ALA A 125 -23.73 11.35 -7.96
CA ALA A 125 -24.71 11.57 -9.01
C ALA A 125 -24.04 12.23 -10.23
N PRO A 126 -24.30 11.75 -11.47
CA PRO A 126 -23.82 12.43 -12.67
C PRO A 126 -24.25 13.89 -12.68
N GLY A 127 -23.31 14.80 -12.96
CA GLY A 127 -23.57 16.24 -12.99
C GLY A 127 -23.77 16.90 -11.63
N SER A 128 -23.45 16.25 -10.50
CA SER A 128 -23.48 16.89 -9.19
C SER A 128 -22.36 17.93 -9.03
N ASP A 129 -22.59 18.96 -8.22
CA ASP A 129 -21.58 19.96 -7.86
C ASP A 129 -20.35 19.31 -7.21
N GLU A 130 -20.56 18.25 -6.43
CA GLU A 130 -19.48 17.48 -5.81
C GLU A 130 -18.59 16.79 -6.84
N LEU A 131 -19.18 16.12 -7.85
CA LEU A 131 -18.42 15.51 -8.94
C LEU A 131 -17.71 16.60 -9.77
N ALA A 132 -18.38 17.71 -10.06
CA ALA A 132 -17.78 18.82 -10.79
C ALA A 132 -16.55 19.39 -10.06
N ALA A 133 -16.64 19.63 -8.75
CA ALA A 133 -15.53 20.11 -7.94
C ALA A 133 -14.38 19.09 -7.84
N ALA A 134 -14.69 17.80 -7.74
CA ALA A 134 -13.69 16.73 -7.75
C ALA A 134 -12.95 16.67 -9.09
N CYS A 135 -13.67 16.77 -10.21
CA CYS A 135 -13.08 16.78 -11.55
C CYS A 135 -12.24 18.04 -11.81
N GLU A 136 -12.68 19.20 -11.31
CA GLU A 136 -11.94 20.45 -11.44
C GLU A 136 -10.60 20.41 -10.69
N THR A 137 -10.59 19.82 -9.50
CA THR A 137 -9.39 19.77 -8.65
C THR A 137 -8.50 18.56 -8.90
N LEU A 138 -8.93 17.60 -9.73
CA LEU A 138 -8.20 16.38 -10.03
C LEU A 138 -6.73 16.62 -10.47
N PRO A 139 -6.42 17.55 -11.40
CA PRO A 139 -5.03 17.78 -11.81
C PRO A 139 -4.12 18.21 -10.68
N GLU A 140 -4.62 19.04 -9.78
CA GLU A 140 -3.85 19.49 -8.62
C GLU A 140 -3.78 18.42 -7.54
N ALA A 141 -4.84 17.63 -7.36
CA ALA A 141 -4.85 16.52 -6.43
C ALA A 141 -3.77 15.49 -6.78
N LEU A 142 -3.68 15.04 -8.04
CA LEU A 142 -2.74 14.00 -8.47
C LEU A 142 -1.26 14.38 -8.33
N ARG A 143 -0.93 15.67 -8.17
CA ARG A 143 0.44 16.14 -7.90
C ARG A 143 0.82 16.09 -6.42
N ARG A 144 -0.15 15.90 -5.52
CA ARG A 144 0.12 15.91 -4.08
C ARG A 144 0.89 14.65 -3.66
N PRO A 145 1.77 14.73 -2.65
CA PRO A 145 2.56 13.59 -2.17
C PRO A 145 1.72 12.35 -1.82
N ARG A 146 0.48 12.54 -1.36
CA ARG A 146 -0.45 11.46 -1.04
C ARG A 146 -0.88 10.60 -2.24
N TYR A 147 -0.57 11.01 -3.47
CA TYR A 147 -0.82 10.22 -4.68
C TYR A 147 0.46 9.68 -5.33
N ASP A 148 1.62 9.92 -4.71
CA ASP A 148 2.85 9.20 -5.02
C ASP A 148 2.84 7.87 -4.26
N LEU A 149 2.43 6.80 -4.95
CA LEU A 149 2.28 5.47 -4.37
C LEU A 149 3.65 4.87 -4.03
N GLY A 150 4.67 5.16 -4.84
CA GLY A 150 6.01 4.65 -4.63
C GLY A 150 6.65 5.22 -3.38
N THR A 151 6.53 6.54 -3.18
CA THR A 151 7.02 7.21 -1.98
C THR A 151 6.26 6.76 -0.74
N GLN A 152 4.93 6.66 -0.80
CA GLN A 152 4.14 6.12 0.31
C GLN A 152 4.58 4.70 0.69
N PHE A 153 4.77 3.81 -0.29
CA PHE A 153 5.22 2.44 -0.02
C PHE A 153 6.56 2.39 0.73
N ARG A 154 7.55 3.18 0.27
CA ARG A 154 8.87 3.26 0.90
C ARG A 154 8.77 3.82 2.32
N GLN A 155 8.04 4.92 2.50
CA GLN A 155 7.84 5.57 3.78
C GLN A 155 7.19 4.64 4.81
N GLN A 156 6.18 3.86 4.41
CA GLN A 156 5.55 2.89 5.29
C GLN A 156 6.51 1.75 5.68
N GLY A 157 7.40 1.33 4.79
CA GLY A 157 8.46 0.38 5.12
C GLY A 157 9.44 0.93 6.17
N LEU A 158 9.86 2.19 6.02
CA LEU A 158 10.72 2.86 7.02
C LEU A 158 10.00 2.99 8.37
N LEU A 159 8.72 3.37 8.36
CA LEU A 159 7.91 3.47 9.57
C LEU A 159 7.77 2.12 10.28
N ALA A 160 7.55 1.03 9.52
CA ALA A 160 7.47 -0.31 10.09
C ALA A 160 8.80 -0.76 10.71
N GLU A 161 9.93 -0.50 10.04
CA GLU A 161 11.27 -0.78 10.57
C GLU A 161 11.58 0.02 11.84
N ALA A 162 11.32 1.33 11.81
CA ALA A 162 11.53 2.19 12.97
C ALA A 162 10.67 1.76 14.15
N THR A 163 9.38 1.50 13.91
CA THR A 163 8.43 1.04 14.93
C THR A 163 8.91 -0.26 15.56
N ALA A 164 9.22 -1.28 14.77
CA ALA A 164 9.70 -2.56 15.30
C ALA A 164 11.01 -2.43 16.08
N GLY A 165 11.91 -1.52 15.66
CA GLY A 165 13.16 -1.28 16.36
C GLY A 165 12.96 -0.60 17.72
N ILE A 166 12.16 0.45 17.75
CA ILE A 166 11.80 1.18 18.98
C ILE A 166 11.06 0.24 19.95
N GLU A 167 10.12 -0.56 19.44
CA GLU A 167 9.40 -1.55 20.26
C GLU A 167 10.35 -2.59 20.88
N ALA A 168 11.33 -3.09 20.11
CA ALA A 168 12.30 -4.04 20.63
C ALA A 168 13.14 -3.45 21.77
N GLU A 169 13.58 -2.19 21.64
CA GLU A 169 14.33 -1.47 22.67
C GLU A 169 13.49 -1.22 23.93
N LEU A 170 12.24 -0.77 23.77
CA LEU A 170 11.32 -0.54 24.87
C LEU A 170 11.02 -1.85 25.62
N ARG A 171 10.71 -2.93 24.90
CA ARG A 171 10.45 -4.25 25.49
C ARG A 171 11.68 -4.80 26.19
N TRP A 172 12.87 -4.65 25.59
CA TRP A 172 14.13 -5.05 26.23
C TRP A 172 14.32 -4.32 27.57
N THR A 173 14.22 -2.99 27.57
CA THR A 173 14.40 -2.17 28.77
C THR A 173 13.47 -2.62 29.90
N ARG A 174 12.18 -2.81 29.60
CA ARG A 174 11.17 -3.21 30.58
C ARG A 174 11.35 -4.64 31.06
N CYS A 175 11.68 -5.57 30.16
CA CYS A 175 11.89 -6.96 30.54
C CYS A 175 13.10 -7.18 31.44
N ARG A 176 14.12 -6.31 31.39
CA ARG A 176 15.24 -6.36 32.33
C ARG A 176 14.83 -6.03 33.76
N GLU A 177 13.75 -5.28 33.96
CA GLU A 177 13.21 -4.96 35.28
C GLU A 177 12.43 -6.16 35.86
N HIS A 178 11.94 -7.06 35.01
CA HIS A 178 11.14 -8.22 35.39
C HIS A 178 11.90 -9.54 35.46
N LEU A 179 13.05 -9.67 34.78
CA LEU A 179 13.87 -10.88 34.77
C LEU A 179 15.08 -10.76 35.71
N ALA A 180 15.49 -11.88 36.30
CA ALA A 180 16.64 -11.95 37.20
C ALA A 180 17.60 -13.08 36.79
N GLY A 181 18.82 -13.05 37.35
CA GLY A 181 19.83 -14.09 37.15
C GLY A 181 20.11 -14.41 35.68
N ASP A 182 20.17 -15.71 35.37
CA ASP A 182 20.53 -16.22 34.05
C ASP A 182 19.57 -15.77 32.94
N GLU A 183 18.29 -15.60 33.23
CA GLU A 183 17.28 -15.18 32.24
C GLU A 183 17.54 -13.74 31.76
N ARG A 184 17.95 -12.86 32.67
CA ARG A 184 18.32 -11.48 32.32
C ARG A 184 19.63 -11.44 31.53
N ILE A 185 20.63 -12.23 31.92
CA ILE A 185 21.90 -12.34 31.18
C ILE A 185 21.63 -12.83 29.74
N LEU A 186 20.77 -13.84 29.60
CA LEU A 186 20.39 -14.40 28.31
C LEU A 186 19.62 -13.41 27.44
N LEU A 187 18.70 -12.63 28.01
CA LEU A 187 18.01 -11.55 27.32
C LEU A 187 19.00 -10.50 26.81
N ASP A 188 19.88 -10.01 27.67
CA ASP A 188 20.87 -8.98 27.33
C ASP A 188 21.81 -9.45 26.20
N ALA A 189 22.26 -10.71 26.25
CA ALA A 189 23.10 -11.29 25.19
C ALA A 189 22.36 -11.38 23.84
N ARG A 190 21.10 -11.82 23.84
CA ARG A 190 20.29 -11.94 22.61
C ARG A 190 19.95 -10.57 22.02
N TYR A 191 19.60 -9.61 22.86
CA TYR A 191 19.34 -8.25 22.43
C TYR A 191 20.61 -7.59 21.86
N ALA A 192 21.78 -7.82 22.47
CA ALA A 192 23.04 -7.30 21.94
C ALA A 192 23.31 -7.77 20.50
N VAL A 193 23.15 -9.07 20.23
CA VAL A 193 23.29 -9.64 18.87
C VAL A 193 22.23 -9.09 17.92
N TRP A 194 20.97 -9.03 18.37
CA TRP A 194 19.90 -8.45 17.57
C TRP A 194 20.20 -6.99 17.21
N ARG A 195 20.66 -6.19 18.17
CA ARG A 195 20.99 -4.77 17.98
C ARG A 195 22.13 -4.61 17.00
N GLU A 196 23.22 -5.37 17.15
CA GLU A 196 24.36 -5.32 16.22
C GLU A 196 23.93 -5.53 14.75
N ILE A 197 23.01 -6.47 14.51
CA ILE A 197 22.48 -6.75 13.17
C ILE A 197 21.57 -5.62 12.65
N ASN A 198 20.78 -5.00 13.53
CA ASN A 198 19.66 -4.15 13.15
C ASN A 198 19.91 -2.64 13.29
N GLU A 199 20.87 -2.22 14.12
CA GLU A 199 21.19 -0.82 14.41
C GLU A 199 21.41 0.02 13.13
N PRO A 200 22.21 -0.42 12.13
CA PRO A 200 22.41 0.38 10.92
C PRO A 200 21.14 0.56 10.09
N ARG A 201 20.17 -0.36 10.20
CA ARG A 201 18.88 -0.25 9.51
C ARG A 201 17.93 0.66 10.30
N LEU A 202 17.87 0.50 11.61
CA LEU A 202 17.10 1.39 12.49
C LEU A 202 17.53 2.85 12.32
N GLN A 203 18.83 3.12 12.39
CA GLN A 203 19.38 4.47 12.24
C GLN A 203 19.05 5.10 10.88
N ARG A 204 19.10 4.32 9.80
CA ARG A 204 18.69 4.80 8.47
C ARG A 204 17.20 5.10 8.41
N ALA A 205 16.37 4.22 8.97
CA ALA A 205 14.92 4.42 9.00
C ALA A 205 14.54 5.67 9.80
N THR A 206 15.08 5.85 11.00
CA THR A 206 14.80 7.02 11.85
C THR A 206 15.31 8.31 11.23
N THR A 207 16.52 8.33 10.66
CA THR A 207 17.07 9.51 9.98
C THR A 207 16.20 9.92 8.79
N ALA A 208 15.77 8.96 7.98
CA ALA A 208 14.90 9.23 6.84
C ALA A 208 13.55 9.81 7.30
N LEU A 209 12.93 9.22 8.32
CA LEU A 209 11.64 9.67 8.87
C LEU A 209 11.71 11.02 9.58
N GLN A 210 12.86 11.39 10.15
CA GLN A 210 13.08 12.74 10.70
C GLN A 210 13.07 13.80 9.61
N SER A 211 13.59 13.48 8.43
CA SER A 211 13.64 14.40 7.30
C SER A 211 12.33 14.45 6.51
N ASP A 212 11.64 13.32 6.39
CA ASP A 212 10.47 13.16 5.52
C ASP A 212 9.45 12.25 6.20
N TRP A 213 8.58 12.87 6.99
CA TRP A 213 7.56 12.17 7.77
C TRP A 213 6.36 11.79 6.88
N PRO A 214 5.83 10.55 6.95
CA PRO A 214 4.75 10.13 6.06
C PRO A 214 3.48 10.93 6.35
N THR A 215 2.84 11.48 5.32
CA THR A 215 1.61 12.29 5.43
C THR A 215 0.48 11.57 6.17
N GLU A 216 0.47 10.24 6.09
CA GLU A 216 -0.59 9.38 6.59
C GLU A 216 -0.11 8.50 7.76
N ALA A 217 0.93 8.97 8.45
CA ALA A 217 1.44 8.35 9.66
C ALA A 217 0.48 8.54 10.84
N PRO A 218 0.53 7.66 11.87
CA PRO A 218 -0.36 7.71 13.03
C PRO A 218 -0.07 8.88 14.00
N ALA A 219 0.96 9.68 13.74
CA ALA A 219 1.35 10.82 14.55
C ALA A 219 1.87 11.95 13.66
N GLU A 220 2.09 13.12 14.24
CA GLU A 220 2.54 14.32 13.53
C GLU A 220 4.05 14.32 13.22
N SER A 221 4.81 13.50 13.95
CA SER A 221 6.26 13.38 13.81
C SER A 221 6.78 12.07 14.39
N LEU A 222 8.06 11.76 14.11
CA LEU A 222 8.74 10.61 14.73
C LEU A 222 8.78 10.70 16.26
N SER A 223 9.03 11.89 16.82
CA SER A 223 9.06 12.06 18.28
C SER A 223 7.69 11.85 18.90
N ALA A 224 6.63 12.40 18.30
CA ALA A 224 5.26 12.17 18.75
C ALA A 224 4.88 10.69 18.66
N TRP A 225 5.32 9.99 17.61
CA TRP A 225 5.12 8.55 17.49
C TRP A 225 5.85 7.75 18.57
N GLN A 226 7.12 8.08 18.85
CA GLN A 226 7.90 7.47 19.92
C GLN A 226 7.25 7.66 21.30
N GLU A 227 6.69 8.83 21.56
CA GLU A 227 5.94 9.10 22.79
C GLU A 227 4.69 8.22 22.90
N LEU A 228 3.95 8.02 21.81
CA LEU A 228 2.79 7.13 21.78
C LEU A 228 3.20 5.67 22.07
N LEU A 229 4.26 5.18 21.42
CA LEU A 229 4.80 3.83 21.67
C LEU A 229 5.25 3.67 23.13
N ASN A 230 5.93 4.67 23.71
CA ASN A 230 6.34 4.59 25.10
C ASN A 230 5.14 4.55 26.06
N ARG A 231 4.01 5.17 25.70
CA ARG A 231 2.77 5.11 26.50
C ARG A 231 2.00 3.81 26.31
N ASP A 232 2.25 3.04 25.25
CA ASP A 232 1.56 1.79 25.00
C ASP A 232 1.83 0.76 26.11
N LEU A 233 0.73 0.37 26.76
CA LEU A 233 0.70 -0.62 27.84
C LEU A 233 0.93 -2.04 27.30
N SER A 234 0.59 -2.32 26.04
CA SER A 234 0.83 -3.61 25.39
C SER A 234 2.33 -3.92 25.31
N LEU A 235 3.15 -2.89 25.16
CA LEU A 235 4.61 -2.97 25.15
C LEU A 235 5.20 -3.04 26.57
N ARG A 236 4.40 -2.95 27.64
CA ARG A 236 4.90 -3.02 29.02
C ARG A 236 5.29 -4.44 29.43
N GLY A 237 4.57 -5.43 28.89
CA GLY A 237 4.80 -6.86 29.11
C GLY A 237 4.55 -7.30 30.56
N ARG A 238 4.06 -8.52 30.76
CA ARG A 238 4.18 -9.24 32.04
C ARG A 238 5.47 -10.06 32.01
N SER A 239 5.95 -10.53 33.17
CA SER A 239 7.17 -11.37 33.25
C SER A 239 7.13 -12.59 32.30
N VAL A 240 5.95 -13.22 32.14
CA VAL A 240 5.71 -14.34 31.21
C VAL A 240 5.97 -13.96 29.75
N ASP A 241 5.72 -12.70 29.38
CA ASP A 241 5.92 -12.19 28.02
C ASP A 241 7.40 -11.93 27.72
N CYS A 242 8.23 -11.74 28.74
CA CYS A 242 9.66 -11.43 28.60
C CYS A 242 10.52 -12.61 28.17
N ALA A 243 10.23 -13.82 28.68
CA ALA A 243 10.89 -15.04 28.21
C ALA A 243 10.55 -15.31 26.72
N THR A 244 9.29 -15.10 26.35
CA THR A 244 8.82 -15.21 24.94
C THR A 244 9.51 -14.19 24.04
N PHE A 245 9.57 -12.93 24.45
CA PHE A 245 10.28 -11.87 23.73
C PHE A 245 11.76 -12.22 23.52
N SER A 246 12.44 -12.69 24.57
CA SER A 246 13.83 -13.14 24.48
C SER A 246 14.02 -14.22 23.41
N GLN A 247 13.10 -15.19 23.30
CA GLN A 247 13.18 -16.21 22.24
C GLN A 247 12.88 -15.64 20.85
N GLN A 248 11.94 -14.69 20.74
CA GLN A 248 11.57 -14.05 19.49
C GLN A 248 12.74 -13.30 18.84
N LEU A 249 13.63 -12.69 19.63
CA LEU A 249 14.82 -11.98 19.12
C LEU A 249 15.73 -12.86 18.23
N LYS A 250 15.68 -14.19 18.40
CA LYS A 250 16.43 -15.14 17.56
C LYS A 250 15.76 -15.49 16.24
N GLN A 251 14.47 -15.19 16.09
CA GLN A 251 13.70 -15.63 14.95
C GLN A 251 13.95 -14.72 13.75
N PRO A 252 13.99 -15.24 12.51
CA PRO A 252 14.17 -14.41 11.32
C PRO A 252 13.18 -13.24 11.23
N ARG A 253 11.93 -13.44 11.69
CA ARG A 253 10.90 -12.39 11.69
C ARG A 253 11.22 -11.19 12.58
N ALA A 254 12.11 -11.33 13.57
CA ALA A 254 12.53 -10.22 14.43
C ALA A 254 13.57 -9.32 13.76
N ALA A 255 14.23 -9.77 12.68
CA ALA A 255 15.15 -8.91 11.94
C ALA A 255 14.36 -7.80 11.23
N LEU A 256 14.76 -6.54 11.39
CA LEU A 256 14.06 -5.38 10.84
C LEU A 256 13.89 -5.46 9.32
N ARG A 257 14.88 -6.03 8.61
CA ARG A 257 14.80 -6.28 7.16
C ARG A 257 13.61 -7.14 6.73
N ASN A 258 13.02 -7.91 7.66
CA ASN A 258 11.92 -8.84 7.41
C ASN A 258 10.57 -8.29 7.86
N VAL A 259 10.53 -7.19 8.62
CA VAL A 259 9.28 -6.61 9.17
C VAL A 259 8.33 -6.13 8.06
N PHE A 260 8.91 -5.64 6.95
CA PHE A 260 8.17 -5.18 5.78
C PHE A 260 8.50 -5.98 4.51
N ALA A 261 9.05 -7.18 4.69
CA ALA A 261 9.33 -8.10 3.58
C ALA A 261 8.03 -8.68 3.01
N PRO A 262 8.04 -9.15 1.75
CA PRO A 262 6.95 -9.95 1.21
C PRO A 262 6.62 -11.11 2.15
N PRO A 263 5.34 -11.48 2.30
CA PRO A 263 4.97 -12.67 3.04
C PRO A 263 5.69 -13.89 2.43
N PRO A 264 6.16 -14.84 3.27
CA PRO A 264 6.82 -16.04 2.77
C PRO A 264 5.90 -16.78 1.80
N GLU A 265 6.48 -17.38 0.75
CA GLU A 265 5.69 -18.17 -0.19
C GLU A 265 4.99 -19.29 0.58
N GLN A 266 3.67 -19.32 0.54
CA GLN A 266 2.93 -20.47 1.04
C GLN A 266 3.16 -21.60 0.03
N MET A 267 4.11 -22.48 0.33
CA MET A 267 4.27 -23.71 -0.44
C MET A 267 2.99 -24.56 -0.30
N PRO A 268 2.54 -25.20 -1.39
CA PRO A 268 1.33 -26.02 -1.40
C PRO A 268 1.40 -27.21 -0.42
#